data_AF-A0A821LUE2-F1
#
_entry.id   AF-A0A821LUE2-F1
#
_cell.length_a   1.000
_cell.length_b   1.000
_cell.length_c   1.000
_cell.angle_alpha   90.00
_cell.angle_beta   90.00
_cell.angle_gamma   90.00
#
_symmetry.space_group_name_H-M   'P 1'
#
loop_
_entity.id
_entity.type
_entity.pdbx_description
1 polymer ?
#
loop_
_entity_poly.entity_id
_entity_poly.type
_entity_poly.pdbx_seq_one_letter_code
_entity_poly.pdbx_strand_id
1 'polypeptide(L)'
;LYDINQQLVDDQGFLDMLRDLLSDSNPMVVANAVAALSEIAEQSPQTKVFDLTGPTINKLLTALNECTEWGQVFILDAIANYSPKV
;
A
#
# COMPACT_ATOMS: atom_id res chain seq x y z
N LEU A 1 -4.23 -15.23 -0.84
CA LEU A 1 -4.42 -15.69 0.56
C LEU A 1 -5.56 -14.94 1.22
N TYR A 2 -5.55 -13.61 1.11
CA TYR A 2 -6.66 -12.77 1.54
C TYR A 2 -8.00 -13.19 0.92
N ASP A 3 -8.03 -13.56 -0.38
CA ASP A 3 -9.25 -14.05 -1.05
C ASP A 3 -9.77 -15.39 -0.51
N ILE A 4 -8.90 -16.18 0.12
CA ILE A 4 -9.21 -17.56 0.55
C ILE A 4 -9.63 -17.56 2.02
N ASN A 5 -8.93 -16.80 2.87
CA ASN A 5 -9.22 -16.70 4.30
C ASN A 5 -8.73 -15.36 4.87
N GLN A 6 -9.64 -14.37 4.90
CA GLN A 6 -9.36 -13.03 5.46
C GLN A 6 -9.03 -13.08 6.95
N GLN A 7 -9.78 -13.88 7.73
CA GLN A 7 -9.58 -13.98 9.18
C GLN A 7 -8.18 -14.48 9.53
N LEU A 8 -7.64 -15.45 8.77
CA LEU A 8 -6.27 -15.92 8.97
C LEU A 8 -5.24 -14.83 8.68
N VAL A 9 -5.48 -14.01 7.65
CA VAL A 9 -4.58 -12.89 7.31
C VAL A 9 -4.56 -11.83 8.42
N ASP A 10 -5.72 -11.55 9.01
CA ASP A 10 -5.87 -10.64 10.14
C ASP A 10 -5.22 -11.23 11.41
N ASP A 11 -5.52 -12.49 11.76
CA ASP A 11 -5.02 -13.16 12.96
C ASP A 11 -3.49 -13.33 12.95
N GLN A 12 -2.88 -13.46 11.77
CA GLN A 12 -1.43 -13.55 11.60
C GLN A 12 -0.74 -12.18 11.50
N GLY A 13 -1.50 -11.07 11.46
CA GLY A 13 -0.94 -9.73 11.34
C GLY A 13 -0.24 -9.46 10.01
N PHE A 14 -0.57 -10.18 8.93
CA PHE A 14 0.09 -9.98 7.63
C PHE A 14 -0.19 -8.60 7.05
N LEU A 15 -1.33 -7.99 7.37
CA LEU A 15 -1.64 -6.63 6.94
C LEU A 15 -0.70 -5.61 7.60
N ASP A 16 -0.34 -5.81 8.86
CA ASP A 16 0.60 -4.92 9.55
C ASP A 16 2.01 -5.08 8.99
N MET A 17 2.45 -6.32 8.75
CA MET A 17 3.71 -6.57 8.04
C MET A 17 3.75 -5.90 6.66
N LEU A 18 2.64 -5.97 5.90
CA LEU A 18 2.56 -5.35 4.58
C LEU A 18 2.62 -3.81 4.65
N ARG A 19 2.03 -3.21 5.70
CA ARG A 19 2.13 -1.77 5.96
C ARG A 19 3.54 -1.35 6.32
N ASP A 20 4.26 -2.16 7.10
CA ASP A 20 5.64 -1.87 7.48
C ASP A 20 6.57 -1.83 6.24
N LEU A 21 6.29 -2.66 5.23
CA LEU A 21 7.03 -2.68 3.95
C LEU A 21 6.90 -1.37 3.14
N LEU A 22 5.91 -0.50 3.43
CA LEU A 22 5.87 0.85 2.84
C LEU A 22 7.03 1.74 3.29
N SER A 23 7.78 1.32 4.31
CA SER A 23 8.97 2.00 4.81
C SER A 23 10.27 1.28 4.45
N ASP A 24 10.21 0.28 3.56
CA ASP A 24 11.40 -0.43 3.12
C ASP A 24 12.34 0.49 2.32
N SER A 25 13.65 0.27 2.48
CA SER A 25 14.68 1.00 1.73
C SER A 25 14.71 0.68 0.24
N ASN A 26 14.13 -0.44 -0.19
CA ASN A 26 14.07 -0.85 -1.58
C ASN A 26 12.76 -0.35 -2.23
N PRO A 27 12.83 0.56 -3.22
CA PRO A 27 11.65 1.12 -3.87
C PRO A 27 10.77 0.06 -4.57
N MET A 28 11.35 -1.06 -5.02
CA MET A 28 10.57 -2.16 -5.61
C MET A 28 9.71 -2.88 -4.56
N VAL A 29 10.21 -3.02 -3.33
CA VAL A 29 9.44 -3.61 -2.22
C VAL A 29 8.29 -2.68 -1.85
N VAL A 30 8.55 -1.38 -1.77
CA VAL A 30 7.52 -0.36 -1.52
C VAL A 30 6.43 -0.42 -2.61
N ALA A 31 6.82 -0.45 -3.88
CA ALA A 31 5.87 -0.53 -5.00
C ALA A 31 4.99 -1.79 -4.95
N ASN A 32 5.59 -2.95 -4.65
CA ASN A 32 4.85 -4.21 -4.53
C ASN A 32 3.90 -4.20 -3.31
N ALA A 33 4.33 -3.61 -2.19
CA ALA A 33 3.48 -3.45 -1.01
C ALA A 33 2.29 -2.54 -1.29
N VAL A 34 2.49 -1.43 -2.02
CA VAL A 34 1.42 -0.54 -2.48
C VAL A 34 0.42 -1.30 -3.36
N ALA A 35 0.90 -2.04 -4.36
CA ALA A 35 0.02 -2.80 -5.26
C ALA A 35 -0.85 -3.80 -4.49
N ALA A 36 -0.24 -4.58 -3.59
CA ALA A 36 -0.95 -5.56 -2.77
C ALA A 36 -1.96 -4.90 -1.81
N LEU A 37 -1.59 -3.79 -1.16
CA LEU A 37 -2.49 -3.06 -0.27
C LEU A 37 -3.68 -2.44 -1.02
N SER A 38 -3.45 -1.90 -2.21
CA SER A 38 -4.51 -1.36 -3.07
C SER A 38 -5.50 -2.46 -3.48
N GLU A 39 -5.01 -3.61 -3.94
CA GLU A 39 -5.86 -4.74 -4.32
C GLU A 39 -6.72 -5.24 -3.14
N ILE A 40 -6.12 -5.40 -1.95
CA ILE A 40 -6.84 -5.81 -0.75
C ILE A 40 -7.88 -4.74 -0.34
N ALA A 41 -7.55 -3.45 -0.48
CA ALA A 41 -8.48 -2.36 -0.17
C ALA A 41 -9.70 -2.33 -1.10
N GLU A 42 -9.54 -2.69 -2.37
CA GLU A 42 -10.66 -2.82 -3.32
C GLU A 42 -11.59 -3.98 -2.97
N GLN A 43 -11.02 -5.10 -2.50
CA GLN A 43 -11.80 -6.27 -2.09
C GLN A 43 -12.52 -6.09 -0.75
N SER A 44 -11.94 -5.32 0.16
CA SER A 44 -12.47 -5.08 1.51
C SER A 44 -12.50 -3.59 1.87
N PRO A 45 -13.45 -2.81 1.31
CA PRO A 45 -13.54 -1.36 1.53
C PRO A 45 -13.78 -0.97 3.00
N GLN A 46 -14.34 -1.89 3.81
CA GLN A 46 -14.64 -1.65 5.22
C GLN A 46 -13.42 -1.71 6.13
N THR A 47 -12.37 -2.45 5.74
CA THR A 47 -11.23 -2.79 6.61
C THR A 47 -10.17 -1.67 6.66
N LYS A 48 -10.34 -0.59 5.87
CA LYS A 48 -9.38 0.54 5.75
C LYS A 48 -7.93 0.07 5.78
N VAL A 49 -7.66 -0.95 4.98
CA VAL A 49 -6.40 -1.69 5.02
C VAL A 49 -5.23 -0.80 4.59
N PHE A 50 -5.51 0.14 3.70
CA PHE A 50 -4.55 1.07 3.14
C PHE A 50 -4.96 2.53 3.45
N ASP A 51 -4.66 2.98 4.67
CA ASP A 51 -4.96 4.36 5.07
C ASP A 51 -3.83 5.28 4.62
N LEU A 52 -4.08 6.04 3.55
CA LEU A 52 -3.13 7.00 3.01
C LEU A 52 -3.10 8.23 3.90
N THR A 53 -2.04 8.36 4.70
CA THR A 53 -1.76 9.53 5.54
C THR A 53 -0.73 10.43 4.87
N GLY A 54 -0.66 11.71 5.26
CA GLY A 54 0.37 12.63 4.75
C GLY A 54 1.82 12.08 4.85
N PRO A 55 2.22 11.48 6.00
CA PRO A 55 3.51 10.79 6.10
C PRO A 55 3.69 9.64 5.11
N THR A 56 2.67 8.79 4.92
CA THR A 56 2.72 7.69 3.95
C THR A 56 2.87 8.22 2.53
N ILE A 57 2.11 9.25 2.16
CA ILE A 57 2.20 9.90 0.85
C ILE A 57 3.61 10.43 0.59
N ASN A 58 4.24 11.10 1.56
CA ASN A 58 5.61 11.60 1.39
C ASN A 58 6.64 10.48 1.16
N LYS A 59 6.48 9.33 1.85
CA LYS A 59 7.30 8.14 1.59
C LYS A 59 7.11 7.63 0.17
N LEU A 60 5.85 7.51 -0.27
CA LEU A 60 5.52 7.06 -1.61
C LEU A 60 6.08 8.01 -2.69
N LEU A 61 5.99 9.33 -2.49
CA LEU A 61 6.57 10.33 -3.39
C LEU A 61 8.11 10.26 -3.44
N THR A 62 8.75 9.87 -2.34
CA THR A 62 10.20 9.63 -2.32
C THR A 62 10.53 8.38 -3.15
N ALA A 63 9.86 7.26 -2.89
CA ALA A 63 10.03 6.00 -3.63
C ALA A 63 9.69 6.12 -5.12
N LEU A 64 8.76 7.00 -5.48
CA LEU A 64 8.35 7.27 -6.87
C LEU A 64 9.55 7.65 -7.75
N ASN A 65 10.49 8.44 -7.22
CA ASN A 65 11.68 8.88 -7.97
C ASN A 65 12.68 7.76 -8.24
N GLU A 66 12.59 6.66 -7.50
CA GLU A 66 13.55 5.55 -7.52
C GLU A 66 12.94 4.24 -8.06
N CYS A 67 11.64 4.24 -8.34
CA CYS A 67 10.93 3.09 -8.91
C CYS A 67 11.13 2.94 -10.42
N THR A 68 10.92 1.71 -10.89
CA THR A 68 10.69 1.42 -12.31
C THR A 68 9.35 2.01 -12.76
N GLU A 69 9.12 2.02 -14.07
CA GLU A 69 7.92 2.57 -14.70
C GLU A 69 6.64 1.91 -14.15
N TRP A 70 6.66 0.60 -13.92
CA TRP A 70 5.53 -0.12 -13.32
C TRP A 70 5.32 0.25 -11.85
N GLY A 71 6.41 0.44 -11.10
CA GLY A 71 6.30 0.90 -9.71
C GLY A 71 5.73 2.31 -9.60
N GLN A 72 6.07 3.18 -10.55
CA GLN A 72 5.50 4.52 -10.62
C GLN A 72 3.99 4.50 -10.89
N VAL A 73 3.52 3.62 -11.78
CA VAL A 73 2.08 3.43 -12.03
C VAL A 73 1.35 3.04 -10.75
N PHE A 74 1.84 2.01 -10.03
CA PHE A 74 1.20 1.57 -8.78
C PHE A 74 1.15 2.67 -7.71
N ILE A 75 2.22 3.43 -7.56
CA ILE A 75 2.28 4.52 -6.58
C ILE A 75 1.32 5.65 -6.97
N LEU A 76 1.29 6.06 -8.25
CA LEU A 76 0.41 7.12 -8.70
C LEU A 76 -1.07 6.74 -8.61
N ASP A 77 -1.42 5.49 -8.94
CA ASP A 77 -2.79 4.97 -8.80
C ASP A 77 -3.24 4.97 -7.34
N ALA A 78 -2.35 4.58 -6.41
CA ALA A 78 -2.63 4.67 -4.98
C ALA A 78 -2.86 6.12 -4.52
N ILE A 79 -1.98 7.04 -4.91
CA ILE A 79 -2.09 8.46 -4.53
C ILE A 79 -3.34 9.11 -5.14
N ALA A 80 -3.78 8.69 -6.33
CA ALA A 80 -5.00 9.21 -6.95
C ALA A 80 -6.25 8.96 -6.10
N ASN A 81 -6.24 7.93 -5.24
CA ASN A 81 -7.32 7.63 -4.31
C ASN A 81 -7.22 8.40 -2.98
N TYR A 82 -6.13 9.14 -2.74
CA TYR A 82 -5.97 9.97 -1.56
C TYR A 82 -6.70 11.31 -1.71
N SER A 83 -7.56 11.63 -0.73
CA SER A 83 -8.15 12.96 -0.59
C SER A 83 -7.44 13.72 0.55
N PRO A 84 -6.63 14.74 0.25
CA PRO A 84 -5.96 15.53 1.28
C PRO A 84 -6.99 16.22 2.16
N LYS A 85 -6.85 16.08 3.48
CA LYS A 85 -7.65 16.87 4.43
C LYS A 85 -7.01 18.24 4.56
N VAL A 86 -7.73 19.27 4.12
CA VAL A 86 -7.39 20.69 4.28
C VAL A 86 -7.52 21.11 5.74
#